data_AF-A0A8R1TKV5-F1
#
_entry.id   AF-A0A8R1TKV5-F1
#
_cell.length_a   1.000
_cell.length_b   1.000
_cell.length_c   1.000
_cell.angle_alpha   90.00
_cell.angle_beta   90.00
_cell.angle_gamma   90.00
#
_symmetry.space_group_name_H-M   'P 1'
#
loop_
_entity.id
_entity.type
_entity.pdbx_description
1 polymer ?
#
loop_
_entity_poly.entity_id
_entity_poly.type
_entity_poly.pdbx_seq_one_letter_code
_entity_poly.pdbx_strand_id
1 'polypeptide(L)'
;MSSILRKLFKTETKKVTQKNSITGRNSSFPVPYLSKLEGNQLQPGQSLIIRGYIIGRNEFIINLTSGGKVEKEDENDILDNRLLAFRANIPLKRIYLNACIDGEWGSEGSVKHKWAPGDEFDIRIRCHEKFFEIFADHKLLAKFAYYVPISNISHIYMNGDAELYTVSWEGKYYQVPYTADIPGNFYPGRKLYVSGLAKKRAKQFVVDFYSGNDIAFRFNPRIAGKKLIRNTRSEERWGTEEKELEIQFPFKKKRSFDLLFYCDENRFLCHVDDCLVCSYTHRMSPRDINKLSIDGDIELQGVHLK
;
A
#
# COMPACT_ATOMS: atom_id res chain seq x y z
N MET A 1 6.63 14.46 -41.22
CA MET A 1 5.24 14.18 -40.81
C MET A 1 5.09 12.87 -39.99
N SER A 2 6.10 12.44 -39.22
CA SER A 2 6.08 11.15 -38.50
C SER A 2 5.95 11.23 -36.97
N SER A 3 5.92 12.44 -36.36
CA SER A 3 5.89 12.58 -34.89
C SER A 3 4.49 12.65 -34.28
N ILE A 4 3.45 12.91 -35.08
CA ILE A 4 2.08 13.12 -34.59
C ILE A 4 1.34 11.78 -34.38
N LEU A 5 1.65 10.75 -35.16
CA LEU A 5 0.99 9.43 -35.07
C LEU A 5 1.42 8.59 -33.85
N ARG A 6 2.61 8.81 -33.27
CA ARG A 6 3.10 8.03 -32.11
C ARG A 6 2.41 8.36 -30.78
N LYS A 7 1.63 9.45 -30.70
CA LYS A 7 0.87 9.80 -29.49
C LYS A 7 -0.48 9.09 -29.37
N LEU A 8 -0.96 8.46 -30.45
CA LEU A 8 -2.31 7.87 -30.50
C LEU A 8 -2.37 6.37 -30.14
N PHE A 9 -1.23 5.69 -29.97
CA PHE A 9 -1.17 4.24 -29.64
C PHE A 9 -0.34 3.95 -28.38
N LYS A 10 -0.55 4.70 -27.29
CA LYS A 10 -0.18 4.21 -25.95
C LYS A 10 -1.36 3.41 -25.39
N THR A 11 -1.44 2.15 -25.78
CA THR A 11 -2.18 1.16 -25.01
C THR A 11 -1.57 1.13 -23.60
N GLU A 12 -2.27 1.67 -22.61
CA GLU A 12 -1.94 1.43 -21.20
C GLU A 12 -2.20 -0.05 -20.95
N THR A 13 -1.17 -0.88 -21.09
CA THR A 13 -1.21 -2.27 -20.64
C THR A 13 -1.52 -2.26 -19.15
N LYS A 14 -2.68 -2.80 -18.77
CA LYS A 14 -3.05 -2.97 -17.36
C LYS A 14 -1.90 -3.72 -16.66
N LYS A 15 -1.49 -3.24 -15.48
CA LYS A 15 -0.50 -3.93 -14.64
C LYS A 15 -1.04 -5.35 -14.36
N VAL A 16 -0.28 -6.39 -14.72
CA VAL A 16 -0.63 -7.77 -14.36
C VAL A 16 0.00 -8.06 -13.00
N THR A 17 -0.79 -7.96 -11.95
CA THR A 17 -0.38 -8.30 -10.57
C THR A 17 -0.25 -9.81 -10.43
N GLN A 18 0.78 -10.29 -9.72
CA GLN A 18 0.91 -11.70 -9.40
C GLN A 18 -0.01 -12.08 -8.23
N LYS A 19 -0.83 -13.10 -8.43
CA LYS A 19 -1.73 -13.65 -7.41
C LYS A 19 -1.23 -15.02 -7.01
N ASN A 20 -0.31 -15.07 -6.05
CA ASN A 20 0.30 -16.32 -5.62
C ASN A 20 0.71 -16.26 -4.14
N SER A 21 1.25 -17.38 -3.65
CA SER A 21 1.74 -17.52 -2.28
C SER A 21 2.86 -16.54 -1.91
N ILE A 22 3.59 -15.98 -2.89
CA ILE A 22 4.63 -14.98 -2.65
C ILE A 22 3.96 -13.65 -2.27
N THR A 23 3.02 -13.17 -3.07
CA THR A 23 2.27 -11.92 -2.79
C THR A 23 1.19 -12.08 -1.70
N GLY A 24 0.87 -13.33 -1.31
CA GLY A 24 -0.13 -13.62 -0.26
C GLY A 24 -1.57 -13.49 -0.74
N ARG A 25 -1.81 -13.44 -2.05
CA ARG A 25 -3.13 -13.25 -2.66
C ARG A 25 -3.73 -14.58 -3.13
N ASN A 26 -4.14 -15.44 -2.19
CA ASN A 26 -4.66 -16.78 -2.50
C ASN A 26 -6.16 -16.97 -2.22
N SER A 27 -6.79 -16.05 -1.49
CA SER A 27 -8.20 -16.15 -1.12
C SER A 27 -8.86 -14.78 -1.10
N SER A 28 -10.16 -14.78 -1.36
CA SER A 28 -11.05 -13.65 -1.19
C SER A 28 -12.18 -14.02 -0.23
N PHE A 29 -12.87 -13.01 0.30
CA PHE A 29 -14.00 -13.14 1.20
C PHE A 29 -15.07 -12.09 0.84
N PRO A 30 -16.36 -12.45 0.97
CA PRO A 30 -17.46 -11.60 0.54
C PRO A 30 -17.74 -10.46 1.53
N VAL A 31 -18.61 -9.54 1.10
CA VAL A 31 -19.25 -8.53 1.93
C VAL A 31 -20.74 -8.91 2.12
N PRO A 32 -21.46 -8.44 3.17
CA PRO A 32 -21.05 -7.45 4.15
C PRO A 32 -19.90 -7.94 5.04
N TYR A 33 -18.90 -7.08 5.23
CA TYR A 33 -17.78 -7.30 6.13
C TYR A 33 -17.91 -6.33 7.30
N LEU A 34 -18.10 -6.86 8.51
CA LEU A 34 -18.12 -6.10 9.76
C LEU A 34 -17.05 -6.67 10.69
N SER A 35 -16.14 -5.84 11.16
CA SER A 35 -15.10 -6.26 12.10
C SER A 35 -14.88 -5.22 13.18
N LYS A 36 -14.76 -5.69 14.42
CA LYS A 36 -14.39 -4.88 15.58
C LYS A 36 -12.87 -4.74 15.65
N LEU A 37 -12.39 -3.52 15.88
CA LEU A 37 -10.96 -3.19 15.96
C LEU A 37 -10.33 -3.54 17.33
N GLU A 38 -10.88 -4.52 18.06
CA GLU A 38 -10.50 -4.84 19.45
C GLU A 38 -8.99 -5.02 19.63
N GLY A 39 -8.43 -4.35 20.66
CA GLY A 39 -7.00 -4.32 20.96
C GLY A 39 -6.15 -3.41 20.05
N ASN A 40 -6.73 -2.86 18.97
CA ASN A 40 -6.04 -2.12 17.92
C ASN A 40 -6.78 -0.81 17.59
N GLN A 41 -7.07 0.03 18.59
CA GLN A 41 -7.54 1.39 18.31
C GLN A 41 -6.57 2.05 17.33
N LEU A 42 -7.09 2.58 16.23
CA LEU A 42 -6.28 3.25 15.21
C LEU A 42 -5.46 4.37 15.84
N GLN A 43 -4.15 4.25 15.77
CA GLN A 43 -3.20 5.24 16.26
C GLN A 43 -2.65 6.10 15.12
N PRO A 44 -2.32 7.38 15.39
CA PRO A 44 -1.56 8.20 14.45
C PRO A 44 -0.31 7.47 13.93
N GLY A 45 -0.15 7.45 12.61
CA GLY A 45 0.92 6.75 11.90
C GLY A 45 0.53 5.38 11.34
N GLN A 46 -0.49 4.73 11.89
CA GLN A 46 -1.04 3.48 11.34
C GLN A 46 -1.86 3.73 10.07
N SER A 47 -1.93 2.71 9.23
CA SER A 47 -2.76 2.69 8.03
C SER A 47 -3.67 1.47 8.05
N LEU A 48 -4.95 1.71 7.83
CA LEU A 48 -5.89 0.67 7.42
C LEU A 48 -5.72 0.47 5.91
N ILE A 49 -5.49 -0.77 5.48
CA ILE A 49 -5.32 -1.19 4.09
C ILE A 49 -6.46 -2.13 3.76
N ILE A 50 -7.21 -1.78 2.71
CA ILE A 50 -8.34 -2.56 2.21
C ILE A 50 -8.09 -2.81 0.73
N ARG A 51 -8.05 -4.08 0.34
CA ARG A 51 -7.86 -4.49 -1.05
C ARG A 51 -8.91 -5.51 -1.46
N GLY A 52 -9.36 -5.39 -2.71
CA GLY A 52 -10.42 -6.21 -3.24
C GLY A 52 -10.60 -6.07 -4.74
N TYR A 53 -11.70 -6.65 -5.22
CA TYR A 53 -12.19 -6.59 -6.59
C TYR A 53 -13.56 -5.93 -6.62
N ILE A 54 -13.84 -5.17 -7.67
CA ILE A 54 -15.19 -4.68 -7.94
C ILE A 54 -15.93 -5.78 -8.72
N ILE A 55 -17.00 -6.32 -8.15
CA ILE A 55 -17.74 -7.44 -8.74
C ILE A 55 -19.03 -7.00 -9.44
N GLY A 56 -19.55 -5.82 -9.11
CA GLY A 56 -20.79 -5.29 -9.65
C GLY A 56 -20.65 -3.94 -10.35
N ARG A 57 -21.79 -3.31 -10.66
CA ARG A 57 -21.88 -2.11 -11.51
C ARG A 57 -22.42 -0.89 -10.77
N ASN A 58 -22.83 -0.99 -9.51
CA ASN A 58 -23.45 0.08 -8.75
C ASN A 58 -22.42 0.78 -7.86
N GLU A 59 -22.33 0.39 -6.60
CA GLU A 59 -21.42 1.01 -5.64
C GLU A 59 -21.01 0.05 -4.53
N PHE A 60 -19.91 0.40 -3.85
CA PHE A 60 -19.53 -0.21 -2.60
C PHE A 60 -19.18 0.89 -1.59
N ILE A 61 -19.31 0.55 -0.31
CA ILE A 61 -19.07 1.46 0.82
C ILE A 61 -18.03 0.89 1.76
N ILE A 62 -17.25 1.78 2.37
CA ILE A 62 -16.34 1.50 3.49
C ILE A 62 -16.63 2.55 4.55
N ASN A 63 -17.01 2.11 5.74
CA ASN A 63 -17.29 2.97 6.88
C ASN A 63 -16.38 2.62 8.05
N LEU A 64 -15.85 3.66 8.69
CA LEU A 64 -15.29 3.57 10.04
C LEU A 64 -16.35 4.05 11.02
N THR A 65 -16.76 3.18 11.94
CA THR A 65 -17.96 3.42 12.78
C THR A 65 -17.65 3.38 14.27
N SER A 66 -18.51 4.03 15.07
CA SER A 66 -18.40 4.05 16.54
C SER A 66 -18.85 2.77 17.22
N GLY A 67 -19.54 1.89 16.50
CA GLY A 67 -20.03 0.61 16.97
C GLY A 67 -20.46 -0.29 15.81
N GLY A 68 -21.04 -1.44 16.15
CA GLY A 68 -21.41 -2.49 15.21
C GLY A 68 -22.81 -2.37 14.59
N LYS A 69 -23.65 -1.42 15.05
CA LYS A 69 -25.01 -1.23 14.54
C LYS A 69 -25.00 -0.33 13.31
N VAL A 70 -24.78 -0.93 12.14
CA VAL A 70 -24.47 -0.22 10.88
C VAL A 70 -25.55 -0.29 9.81
N GLU A 71 -26.49 -1.23 9.95
CA GLU A 71 -27.69 -1.42 9.12
C GLU A 71 -28.93 -1.35 10.02
N LYS A 72 -30.05 -0.87 9.46
CA LYS A 72 -31.33 -0.86 10.16
C LYS A 72 -32.01 -2.21 9.94
N GLU A 73 -32.44 -2.84 11.01
CA GLU A 73 -33.36 -3.98 10.98
C GLU A 73 -34.81 -3.47 11.11
N ASP A 74 -35.00 -2.43 11.93
CA ASP A 74 -36.27 -1.72 12.14
C ASP A 74 -36.17 -0.22 11.80
N GLU A 75 -37.30 0.41 11.46
CA GLU A 75 -37.34 1.84 11.13
C GLU A 75 -36.81 2.74 12.25
N ASN A 76 -37.03 2.32 13.50
CA ASN A 76 -36.65 3.02 14.73
C ASN A 76 -35.18 2.80 15.13
N ASP A 77 -34.43 2.00 14.38
CA ASP A 77 -33.03 1.75 14.69
C ASP A 77 -32.19 3.02 14.56
N ILE A 78 -31.52 3.34 15.67
CA ILE A 78 -30.45 4.33 15.70
C ILE A 78 -29.15 3.60 15.37
N LEU A 79 -28.51 4.03 14.28
CA LEU A 79 -27.25 3.47 13.82
C LEU A 79 -26.08 4.16 14.52
N ASP A 80 -25.00 3.41 14.67
CA ASP A 80 -23.73 3.95 15.13
C ASP A 80 -23.19 5.00 14.17
N ASN A 81 -22.49 6.00 14.73
CA ASN A 81 -21.92 7.11 13.99
C ASN A 81 -20.92 6.59 12.94
N ARG A 82 -21.00 7.14 11.73
CA ARG A 82 -20.04 6.90 10.63
C ARG A 82 -19.02 8.01 10.66
N LEU A 83 -17.88 7.74 11.29
CA LEU A 83 -16.82 8.72 11.54
C LEU A 83 -15.96 8.99 10.29
N LEU A 84 -15.99 8.05 9.36
CA LEU A 84 -15.61 8.22 7.96
C LEU A 84 -16.52 7.32 7.13
N ALA A 85 -17.22 7.91 6.15
CA ALA A 85 -17.97 7.19 5.15
C ALA A 85 -17.32 7.39 3.77
N PHE A 86 -16.88 6.30 3.18
CA PHE A 86 -16.34 6.23 1.83
C PHE A 86 -17.34 5.48 0.94
N ARG A 87 -17.80 6.11 -0.13
CA ARG A 87 -18.73 5.49 -1.10
C ARG A 87 -18.17 5.60 -2.51
N ALA A 88 -17.81 4.48 -3.11
CA ALA A 88 -17.36 4.42 -4.50
C ALA A 88 -18.52 4.08 -5.43
N ASN A 89 -18.94 5.04 -6.23
CA ASN A 89 -20.01 4.88 -7.21
C ASN A 89 -19.44 4.63 -8.62
N ILE A 90 -19.59 3.40 -9.09
CA ILE A 90 -18.94 2.87 -10.30
C ILE A 90 -19.48 3.51 -11.60
N PRO A 91 -20.80 3.75 -11.77
CA PRO A 91 -21.34 4.44 -12.95
C PRO A 91 -20.91 5.89 -13.02
N LEU A 92 -21.02 6.63 -11.91
CA LEU A 92 -20.71 8.06 -11.86
C LEU A 92 -19.20 8.33 -11.88
N LYS A 93 -18.36 7.30 -11.67
CA LYS A 93 -16.90 7.41 -11.56
C LYS A 93 -16.48 8.37 -10.44
N ARG A 94 -17.22 8.36 -9.32
CA ARG A 94 -16.98 9.22 -8.16
C ARG A 94 -16.85 8.41 -6.89
N ILE A 95 -15.85 8.78 -6.10
CA ILE A 95 -15.76 8.44 -4.68
C ILE A 95 -16.31 9.62 -3.91
N TYR A 96 -17.24 9.37 -3.01
CA TYR A 96 -17.79 10.33 -2.07
C TYR A 96 -17.24 10.07 -0.67
N LEU A 97 -16.96 11.15 0.06
CA LEU A 97 -16.43 11.12 1.41
C LEU A 97 -17.31 12.00 2.31
N ASN A 98 -17.79 11.46 3.41
CA ASN A 98 -18.58 12.20 4.38
C ASN A 98 -18.44 11.60 5.80
N ALA A 99 -19.12 12.16 6.77
CA ALA A 99 -19.36 11.57 8.09
C ALA A 99 -20.84 11.71 8.45
N CYS A 100 -21.35 10.80 9.27
CA CYS A 100 -22.70 10.84 9.82
C CYS A 100 -22.59 10.76 11.34
N ILE A 101 -22.90 11.86 12.04
CA ILE A 101 -22.78 12.00 13.49
C ILE A 101 -24.17 12.27 14.04
N ASP A 102 -24.62 11.42 14.96
CA ASP A 102 -25.92 11.48 15.63
C ASP A 102 -27.10 11.57 14.64
N GLY A 103 -26.98 10.80 13.56
CA GLY A 103 -27.97 10.75 12.47
C GLY A 103 -27.81 11.82 11.39
N GLU A 104 -26.98 12.85 11.61
CA GLU A 104 -26.83 13.98 10.70
C GLU A 104 -25.60 13.81 9.81
N TRP A 105 -25.79 13.94 8.49
CA TRP A 105 -24.70 13.91 7.52
C TRP A 105 -23.99 15.25 7.41
N GLY A 106 -22.67 15.22 7.35
CA GLY A 106 -21.85 16.40 7.10
C GLY A 106 -21.83 16.83 5.62
N SER A 107 -20.89 17.72 5.29
CA SER A 107 -20.65 18.14 3.91
C SER A 107 -19.93 17.07 3.10
N GLU A 108 -20.56 16.62 2.01
CA GLU A 108 -20.00 15.57 1.14
C GLU A 108 -18.87 16.10 0.25
N GLY A 109 -17.68 15.51 0.37
CA GLY A 109 -16.59 15.67 -0.57
C GLY A 109 -16.65 14.62 -1.68
N SER A 110 -16.09 14.91 -2.85
CA SER A 110 -16.03 13.91 -3.92
C SER A 110 -14.84 14.01 -4.86
N VAL A 111 -14.34 12.85 -5.30
CA VAL A 111 -13.14 12.69 -6.12
C VAL A 111 -13.41 11.73 -7.27
N LYS A 112 -12.87 12.01 -8.47
CA LYS A 112 -13.00 11.10 -9.62
C LYS A 112 -12.12 9.85 -9.48
N HIS A 113 -12.63 8.69 -9.86
CA HIS A 113 -11.85 7.46 -10.04
C HIS A 113 -11.99 6.92 -11.47
N LYS A 114 -11.26 5.84 -11.79
CA LYS A 114 -11.27 5.20 -13.11
C LYS A 114 -11.72 3.74 -13.11
N TRP A 115 -11.97 3.17 -11.93
CA TRP A 115 -12.33 1.76 -11.80
C TRP A 115 -13.56 1.35 -12.61
N ALA A 116 -13.55 0.12 -13.09
CA ALA A 116 -14.63 -0.59 -13.75
C ALA A 116 -14.88 -1.95 -13.05
N PRO A 117 -16.01 -2.61 -13.32
CA PRO A 117 -16.21 -3.99 -12.85
C PRO A 117 -15.05 -4.90 -13.31
N GLY A 118 -14.57 -5.74 -12.40
CA GLY A 118 -13.40 -6.60 -12.57
C GLY A 118 -12.05 -5.94 -12.25
N ASP A 119 -12.00 -4.62 -12.02
CA ASP A 119 -10.77 -3.97 -11.56
C ASP A 119 -10.49 -4.31 -10.09
N GLU A 120 -9.20 -4.40 -9.77
CA GLU A 120 -8.71 -4.37 -8.40
C GLU A 120 -8.75 -2.93 -7.86
N PHE A 121 -8.94 -2.81 -6.55
CA PHE A 121 -8.74 -1.56 -5.83
C PHE A 121 -7.79 -1.77 -4.65
N ASP A 122 -6.99 -0.74 -4.37
CA ASP A 122 -6.18 -0.61 -3.16
C ASP A 122 -6.56 0.69 -2.46
N ILE A 123 -7.23 0.60 -1.32
CA ILE A 123 -7.65 1.74 -0.51
C ILE A 123 -6.82 1.75 0.77
N ARG A 124 -6.26 2.91 1.11
CA ARG A 124 -5.51 3.09 2.35
C ARG A 124 -6.01 4.30 3.10
N ILE A 125 -6.27 4.13 4.38
CA ILE A 125 -6.68 5.20 5.29
C ILE A 125 -5.58 5.33 6.33
N ARG A 126 -4.71 6.32 6.14
CA ARG A 126 -3.61 6.59 7.08
C ARG A 126 -4.06 7.59 8.14
N CYS A 127 -3.86 7.23 9.39
CA CYS A 127 -4.27 8.02 10.54
C CYS A 127 -3.19 9.05 10.90
N HIS A 128 -3.61 10.28 11.19
CA HIS A 128 -2.77 11.31 11.79
C HIS A 128 -3.45 11.84 13.06
N GLU A 129 -2.88 12.85 13.72
CA GLU A 129 -3.47 13.37 14.96
C GLU A 129 -4.85 14.03 14.75
N LYS A 130 -5.09 14.59 13.56
CA LYS A 130 -6.27 15.45 13.29
C LYS A 130 -7.06 15.09 12.04
N PHE A 131 -6.55 14.18 11.20
CA PHE A 131 -7.15 13.85 9.92
C PHE A 131 -6.68 12.49 9.41
N PHE A 132 -7.45 11.90 8.50
CA PHE A 132 -7.02 10.80 7.65
C PHE A 132 -6.38 11.31 6.37
N GLU A 133 -5.30 10.69 5.91
CA GLU A 133 -4.95 10.69 4.50
C GLU A 133 -5.56 9.45 3.83
N ILE A 134 -6.40 9.68 2.82
CA ILE A 134 -7.09 8.62 2.11
C ILE A 134 -6.44 8.45 0.75
N PHE A 135 -5.95 7.24 0.47
CA PHE A 135 -5.35 6.87 -0.79
C PHE A 135 -6.22 5.86 -1.53
N ALA A 136 -6.22 5.95 -2.85
CA ALA A 136 -6.69 4.91 -3.74
C ALA A 136 -5.66 4.65 -4.84
N ASP A 137 -5.32 3.40 -5.07
CA ASP A 137 -4.28 2.94 -6.01
C ASP A 137 -2.99 3.76 -5.84
N HIS A 138 -2.57 3.84 -4.58
CA HIS A 138 -1.41 4.58 -4.12
C HIS A 138 -1.39 6.08 -4.44
N LYS A 139 -2.52 6.65 -4.85
CA LYS A 139 -2.72 8.10 -5.03
C LYS A 139 -3.39 8.69 -3.81
N LEU A 140 -2.84 9.77 -3.25
CA LEU A 140 -3.60 10.57 -2.29
C LEU A 140 -4.86 11.12 -2.97
N LEU A 141 -6.03 10.78 -2.42
CA LEU A 141 -7.34 11.28 -2.85
C LEU A 141 -7.73 12.52 -2.08
N ALA A 142 -7.66 12.44 -0.74
CA ALA A 142 -8.15 13.48 0.15
C ALA A 142 -7.44 13.46 1.51
N LYS A 143 -7.52 14.60 2.20
CA LYS A 143 -7.29 14.68 3.64
C LYS A 143 -8.66 14.89 4.30
N PHE A 144 -9.05 14.02 5.21
CA PHE A 144 -10.36 14.03 5.84
C PHE A 144 -10.22 14.34 7.33
N ALA A 145 -10.65 15.53 7.76
CA ALA A 145 -10.52 15.96 9.15
C ALA A 145 -11.39 15.12 10.08
N TYR A 146 -10.92 14.91 11.31
CA TYR A 146 -11.71 14.26 12.34
C TYR A 146 -12.80 15.20 12.84
N TYR A 147 -14.06 14.72 12.82
CA TYR A 147 -15.20 15.41 13.43
C TYR A 147 -15.31 15.10 14.92
N VAL A 148 -14.85 13.92 15.33
CA VAL A 148 -14.78 13.43 16.71
C VAL A 148 -13.42 12.77 16.93
N PRO A 149 -12.97 12.55 18.18
CA PRO A 149 -11.71 11.86 18.46
C PRO A 149 -11.59 10.52 17.73
N ILE A 150 -10.41 10.23 17.17
CA ILE A 150 -10.14 8.95 16.46
C ILE A 150 -10.39 7.72 17.35
N SER A 151 -10.22 7.86 18.66
CA SER A 151 -10.50 6.83 19.67
C SER A 151 -11.95 6.35 19.67
N ASN A 152 -12.88 7.12 19.09
CA ASN A 152 -14.27 6.74 18.97
C ASN A 152 -14.50 5.69 17.86
N ILE A 153 -13.53 5.47 16.96
CA ILE A 153 -13.64 4.44 15.92
C ILE A 153 -13.38 3.08 16.55
N SER A 154 -14.36 2.19 16.45
CA SER A 154 -14.30 0.86 17.04
C SER A 154 -14.55 -0.27 16.04
N HIS A 155 -15.15 0.03 14.89
CA HIS A 155 -15.44 -0.97 13.86
C HIS A 155 -15.11 -0.46 12.46
N ILE A 156 -14.85 -1.44 11.58
CA ILE A 156 -14.86 -1.26 10.13
C ILE A 156 -16.07 -2.02 9.58
N TYR A 157 -16.80 -1.37 8.68
CA TYR A 157 -17.91 -1.96 7.97
C TYR A 157 -17.78 -1.71 6.47
N MET A 158 -18.00 -2.73 5.67
CA MET A 158 -17.96 -2.65 4.21
C MET A 158 -19.08 -3.48 3.59
N ASN A 159 -19.72 -2.95 2.55
CA ASN A 159 -20.83 -3.59 1.85
C ASN A 159 -20.91 -3.12 0.39
N GLY A 160 -21.72 -3.80 -0.43
CA GLY A 160 -21.98 -3.46 -1.83
C GLY A 160 -21.18 -4.31 -2.83
N ASP A 161 -20.94 -3.75 -4.01
CA ASP A 161 -20.45 -4.45 -5.21
C ASP A 161 -18.94 -4.74 -5.19
N ALA A 162 -18.43 -5.32 -4.11
CA ALA A 162 -17.02 -5.64 -3.93
C ALA A 162 -16.77 -6.99 -3.25
N GLU A 163 -15.63 -7.60 -3.56
CA GLU A 163 -15.10 -8.79 -2.88
C GLU A 163 -13.71 -8.46 -2.33
N LEU A 164 -13.44 -8.83 -1.08
CA LEU A 164 -12.22 -8.45 -0.38
C LEU A 164 -11.19 -9.56 -0.38
N TYR A 165 -9.90 -9.23 -0.38
CA TYR A 165 -8.83 -10.20 -0.13
C TYR A 165 -7.81 -9.71 0.90
N THR A 166 -7.90 -8.45 1.31
CA THR A 166 -7.08 -7.92 2.41
C THR A 166 -7.86 -6.84 3.16
N VAL A 167 -7.93 -6.99 4.47
CA VAL A 167 -8.22 -5.91 5.41
C VAL A 167 -7.18 -6.05 6.51
N SER A 168 -6.29 -5.06 6.64
CA SER A 168 -5.24 -5.05 7.65
C SER A 168 -5.02 -3.65 8.20
N TRP A 169 -4.52 -3.57 9.43
CA TRP A 169 -4.05 -2.35 10.05
C TRP A 169 -2.57 -2.54 10.37
N GLU A 170 -1.75 -1.64 9.87
CA GLU A 170 -0.31 -1.78 10.00
C GLU A 170 0.40 -0.43 10.07
N GLY A 171 1.68 -0.48 10.41
CA GLY A 171 2.55 0.68 10.38
C GLY A 171 2.56 1.51 11.66
N LYS A 172 3.28 2.63 11.55
CA LYS A 172 3.45 3.69 12.56
C LYS A 172 4.17 4.86 11.88
N TYR A 173 4.52 5.89 12.65
CA TYR A 173 5.54 6.83 12.19
C TYR A 173 6.92 6.21 12.30
N TYR A 174 7.60 6.11 11.18
CA TYR A 174 8.98 5.64 11.08
C TYR A 174 9.89 6.82 10.83
N GLN A 175 11.00 6.90 11.58
CA GLN A 175 12.08 7.83 11.27
C GLN A 175 12.88 7.29 10.06
N VAL A 176 13.34 8.20 9.20
CA VAL A 176 14.23 7.92 8.07
C VAL A 176 15.48 8.76 8.25
N PRO A 177 16.70 8.18 8.30
CA PRO A 177 17.02 6.78 8.00
C PRO A 177 16.43 5.79 9.03
N TYR A 178 15.94 4.66 8.53
CA TYR A 178 15.44 3.55 9.32
C TYR A 178 16.46 2.43 9.31
N THR A 179 16.73 1.86 10.48
CA THR A 179 17.62 0.69 10.63
C THR A 179 16.98 -0.33 11.55
N ALA A 180 17.12 -1.60 11.22
CA ALA A 180 16.65 -2.70 12.07
C ALA A 180 17.57 -3.91 11.92
N ASP A 181 17.86 -4.58 13.03
CA ASP A 181 18.43 -5.91 12.99
C ASP A 181 17.39 -6.91 12.48
N ILE A 182 17.86 -8.01 11.90
CA ILE A 182 17.05 -9.09 11.33
C ILE A 182 17.24 -10.31 12.24
N PRO A 183 16.33 -10.56 13.20
CA PRO A 183 16.48 -11.68 14.13
C PRO A 183 16.53 -13.02 13.39
N GLY A 184 17.56 -13.81 13.63
CA GLY A 184 17.78 -15.08 12.93
C GLY A 184 18.22 -14.94 11.47
N ASN A 185 18.68 -13.75 11.08
CA ASN A 185 19.18 -13.38 9.75
C ASN A 185 18.17 -13.60 8.62
N PHE A 186 18.49 -13.15 7.41
CA PHE A 186 17.68 -13.49 6.24
C PHE A 186 17.96 -14.95 5.83
N TYR A 187 17.05 -15.59 5.09
CA TYR A 187 17.26 -16.93 4.55
C TYR A 187 16.19 -17.23 3.49
N PRO A 188 16.40 -18.23 2.61
CA PRO A 188 15.41 -18.64 1.62
C PRO A 188 14.03 -18.90 2.24
N GLY A 189 13.00 -18.25 1.70
CA GLY A 189 11.64 -18.26 2.23
C GLY A 189 11.23 -16.98 2.96
N ARG A 190 12.19 -16.19 3.49
CA ARG A 190 11.87 -14.92 4.17
C ARG A 190 11.37 -13.84 3.22
N LYS A 191 10.52 -12.97 3.75
CA LYS A 191 9.88 -11.85 3.07
C LYS A 191 10.07 -10.56 3.86
N LEU A 192 10.61 -9.54 3.21
CA LEU A 192 10.54 -8.17 3.71
C LEU A 192 9.46 -7.40 2.94
N TYR A 193 8.47 -6.91 3.67
CA TYR A 193 7.46 -5.97 3.18
C TYR A 193 7.83 -4.55 3.61
N VAL A 194 7.81 -3.62 2.66
CA VAL A 194 8.02 -2.19 2.93
C VAL A 194 6.92 -1.39 2.25
N SER A 195 6.12 -0.66 3.01
CA SER A 195 5.19 0.33 2.46
C SER A 195 5.77 1.73 2.64
N GLY A 196 5.76 2.52 1.57
CA GLY A 196 6.39 3.84 1.55
C GLY A 196 5.71 4.83 0.61
N LEU A 197 5.98 6.11 0.82
CA LEU A 197 5.55 7.22 -0.03
C LEU A 197 6.78 7.93 -0.60
N ALA A 198 6.89 8.01 -1.93
CA ALA A 198 7.93 8.80 -2.57
C ALA A 198 7.63 10.30 -2.39
N LYS A 199 8.55 11.05 -1.77
CA LYS A 199 8.35 12.48 -1.47
C LYS A 199 8.13 13.33 -2.74
N LYS A 200 7.54 14.52 -2.58
CA LYS A 200 7.22 15.47 -3.68
C LYS A 200 8.41 15.79 -4.59
N ARG A 201 9.62 15.89 -4.03
CA ARG A 201 10.87 16.20 -4.75
C ARG A 201 11.83 15.00 -4.83
N ALA A 202 11.32 13.78 -4.65
CA ALA A 202 12.17 12.59 -4.53
C ALA A 202 13.09 12.38 -5.74
N LYS A 203 14.38 12.27 -5.47
CA LYS A 203 15.44 11.93 -6.42
C LYS A 203 15.72 10.44 -6.35
N GLN A 204 15.89 9.90 -5.15
CA GLN A 204 16.14 8.48 -4.92
C GLN A 204 15.83 8.05 -3.49
N PHE A 205 15.69 6.74 -3.29
CA PHE A 205 15.79 6.12 -1.97
C PHE A 205 16.59 4.82 -2.08
N VAL A 206 16.94 4.23 -0.94
CA VAL A 206 17.75 3.03 -0.85
C VAL A 206 17.16 2.08 0.18
N VAL A 207 17.15 0.78 -0.14
CA VAL A 207 16.94 -0.33 0.80
C VAL A 207 18.18 -1.20 0.75
N ASP A 208 18.89 -1.32 1.86
CA ASP A 208 20.13 -2.11 1.96
C ASP A 208 19.95 -3.27 2.93
N PHE A 209 20.39 -4.43 2.48
CA PHE A 209 20.52 -5.66 3.27
C PHE A 209 22.00 -5.87 3.57
N TYR A 210 22.38 -5.79 4.84
CA TYR A 210 23.76 -5.87 5.30
C TYR A 210 24.13 -7.27 5.72
N SER A 211 25.34 -7.69 5.34
CA SER A 211 26.05 -8.85 5.86
C SER A 211 27.25 -8.35 6.65
N GLY A 212 27.10 -8.20 7.97
CA GLY A 212 28.09 -7.51 8.79
C GLY A 212 28.28 -6.04 8.36
N ASN A 213 29.48 -5.70 7.88
CA ASN A 213 29.81 -4.35 7.36
C ASN A 213 29.60 -4.22 5.84
N ASP A 214 29.40 -5.33 5.15
CA ASP A 214 29.16 -5.38 3.72
C ASP A 214 27.66 -5.21 3.40
N ILE A 215 27.36 -4.84 2.15
CA ILE A 215 25.99 -4.76 1.65
C ILE A 215 25.78 -5.93 0.69
N ALA A 216 25.11 -6.97 1.17
CA ALA A 216 24.76 -8.14 0.37
C ALA A 216 23.87 -7.77 -0.81
N PHE A 217 22.90 -6.88 -0.57
CA PHE A 217 21.98 -6.42 -1.60
C PHE A 217 21.52 -4.98 -1.34
N ARG A 218 21.84 -4.09 -2.29
CA ARG A 218 21.30 -2.73 -2.36
C ARG A 218 20.21 -2.68 -3.41
N PHE A 219 19.05 -2.13 -3.05
CA PHE A 219 17.97 -1.76 -3.96
C PHE A 219 17.82 -0.22 -3.98
N ASN A 220 18.19 0.42 -5.08
CA ASN A 220 18.26 1.89 -5.18
C ASN A 220 17.44 2.44 -6.36
N PRO A 221 16.15 2.74 -6.14
CA PRO A 221 15.34 3.48 -7.10
C PRO A 221 15.82 4.92 -7.25
N ARG A 222 16.36 5.26 -8.42
CA ARG A 222 16.71 6.61 -8.83
C ARG A 222 15.56 7.22 -9.64
N ILE A 223 14.55 7.72 -8.92
CA ILE A 223 13.27 8.23 -9.44
C ILE A 223 13.47 9.31 -10.51
N ALA A 224 14.41 10.24 -10.32
CA ALA A 224 14.65 11.31 -11.29
C ALA A 224 15.13 10.78 -12.65
N GLY A 225 15.98 9.74 -12.65
CA GLY A 225 16.50 9.09 -13.85
C GLY A 225 15.67 7.91 -14.35
N LYS A 226 14.59 7.54 -13.63
CA LYS A 226 13.78 6.32 -13.87
C LYS A 226 14.62 5.04 -13.98
N LYS A 227 15.63 4.91 -13.11
CA LYS A 227 16.51 3.74 -13.05
C LYS A 227 16.36 3.04 -11.71
N LEU A 228 16.37 1.72 -11.71
CA LEU A 228 16.49 0.93 -10.50
C LEU A 228 17.86 0.26 -10.50
N ILE A 229 18.75 0.73 -9.62
CA ILE A 229 20.09 0.19 -9.50
C ILE A 229 20.08 -0.88 -8.41
N ARG A 230 20.65 -2.06 -8.72
CA ARG A 230 20.93 -3.10 -7.73
C ARG A 230 22.41 -3.43 -7.74
N ASN A 231 22.97 -3.67 -6.57
CA ASN A 231 24.37 -4.03 -6.46
C ASN A 231 24.69 -4.66 -5.08
N THR A 232 25.91 -5.16 -4.96
CA THR A 232 26.53 -5.65 -3.72
C THR A 232 27.76 -4.80 -3.47
N ARG A 233 28.04 -4.52 -2.19
CA ARG A 233 29.28 -3.88 -1.76
C ARG A 233 30.00 -4.83 -0.83
N SER A 234 31.20 -5.26 -1.23
CA SER A 234 32.05 -6.15 -0.44
C SER A 234 33.42 -5.51 -0.25
N GLU A 235 33.94 -5.54 0.97
CA GLU A 235 35.25 -4.95 1.30
C GLU A 235 35.35 -3.49 0.82
N GLU A 236 34.31 -2.70 1.12
CA GLU A 236 34.18 -1.29 0.73
C GLU A 236 34.10 -1.02 -0.78
N ARG A 237 34.06 -2.04 -1.64
CA ARG A 237 34.00 -1.92 -3.10
C ARG A 237 32.65 -2.34 -3.66
N TRP A 238 32.10 -1.52 -4.55
CA TRP A 238 30.89 -1.85 -5.30
C TRP A 238 31.21 -2.84 -6.42
N GLY A 239 30.37 -3.87 -6.57
CA GLY A 239 30.42 -4.78 -7.71
C GLY A 239 29.79 -4.18 -8.97
N THR A 240 29.42 -5.05 -9.91
CA THR A 240 28.73 -4.65 -11.14
C THR A 240 27.29 -4.25 -10.87
N GLU A 241 26.91 -3.02 -11.25
CA GLU A 241 25.52 -2.55 -11.16
C GLU A 241 24.60 -3.31 -12.11
N GLU A 242 23.44 -3.77 -11.61
CA GLU A 242 22.34 -4.27 -12.44
C GLU A 242 21.24 -3.21 -12.57
N LYS A 243 20.71 -3.04 -13.79
CA LYS A 243 19.81 -1.92 -14.15
C LYS A 243 18.52 -2.38 -14.85
N GLU A 244 18.54 -3.55 -15.47
CA GLU A 244 17.42 -4.08 -16.25
C GLU A 244 16.20 -4.36 -15.38
N LEU A 245 15.01 -4.14 -15.94
CA LEU A 245 13.72 -4.33 -15.26
C LEU A 245 12.82 -5.22 -16.10
N GLU A 246 12.03 -6.06 -15.44
CA GLU A 246 10.99 -6.88 -16.06
C GLU A 246 9.80 -6.03 -16.55
N ILE A 247 9.61 -4.84 -15.95
CA ILE A 247 8.52 -3.92 -16.26
C ILE A 247 9.04 -2.47 -16.37
N GLN A 248 8.16 -1.56 -16.81
CA GLN A 248 8.45 -0.12 -16.75
C GLN A 248 8.73 0.33 -15.30
N PHE A 249 9.69 1.25 -15.14
CA PHE A 249 10.05 1.86 -13.86
C PHE A 249 8.80 2.24 -13.01
N PRO A 250 8.59 1.60 -11.85
CA PRO A 250 7.29 1.60 -11.18
C PRO A 250 7.08 2.80 -10.24
N PHE A 251 8.15 3.49 -9.81
CA PHE A 251 8.05 4.54 -8.80
C PHE A 251 7.65 5.88 -9.38
N LYS A 252 6.74 6.58 -8.68
CA LYS A 252 6.27 7.93 -9.03
C LYS A 252 6.29 8.81 -7.80
N LYS A 253 6.72 10.07 -7.96
CA LYS A 253 6.66 11.09 -6.90
C LYS A 253 5.23 11.27 -6.39
N LYS A 254 5.06 11.49 -5.08
CA LYS A 254 3.77 11.64 -4.39
C LYS A 254 2.82 10.43 -4.53
N ARG A 255 3.37 9.25 -4.81
CA ARG A 255 2.63 8.00 -4.80
C ARG A 255 3.18 7.13 -3.70
N SER A 256 2.28 6.45 -2.99
CA SER A 256 2.72 5.34 -2.16
C SER A 256 3.10 4.16 -3.06
N PHE A 257 3.67 3.14 -2.46
CA PHE A 257 4.01 1.89 -3.11
C PHE A 257 4.23 0.84 -2.02
N ASP A 258 4.05 -0.42 -2.39
CA ASP A 258 4.52 -1.53 -1.57
C ASP A 258 5.68 -2.23 -2.27
N LEU A 259 6.71 -2.52 -1.50
CA LEU A 259 7.81 -3.41 -1.87
C LEU A 259 7.63 -4.74 -1.17
N LEU A 260 7.88 -5.81 -1.91
CA LEU A 260 8.10 -7.13 -1.36
C LEU A 260 9.45 -7.64 -1.86
N PHE A 261 10.35 -7.92 -0.94
CA PHE A 261 11.59 -8.64 -1.19
C PHE A 261 11.44 -10.07 -0.68
N TYR A 262 11.38 -11.03 -1.59
CA TYR A 262 11.35 -12.45 -1.26
C TYR A 262 12.74 -13.06 -1.45
N CYS A 263 13.26 -13.73 -0.42
CA CYS A 263 14.46 -14.54 -0.54
C CYS A 263 14.10 -15.87 -1.19
N ASP A 264 14.48 -16.06 -2.45
CA ASP A 264 14.52 -17.39 -3.05
C ASP A 264 15.85 -18.07 -2.71
N GLU A 265 16.02 -19.33 -3.09
CA GLU A 265 17.24 -20.12 -2.80
C GLU A 265 18.50 -19.44 -3.34
N ASN A 266 18.45 -18.93 -4.57
CA ASN A 266 19.63 -18.40 -5.29
C ASN A 266 19.54 -16.90 -5.61
N ARG A 267 18.45 -16.22 -5.24
CA ARG A 267 18.19 -14.82 -5.63
C ARG A 267 17.20 -14.12 -4.72
N PHE A 268 17.18 -12.80 -4.78
CA PHE A 268 16.03 -12.01 -4.38
C PHE A 268 15.02 -11.90 -5.53
N LEU A 269 13.74 -12.00 -5.21
CA LEU A 269 12.64 -11.55 -6.08
C LEU A 269 12.08 -10.24 -5.50
N CYS A 270 12.02 -9.19 -6.31
CA CYS A 270 11.59 -7.87 -5.88
C CYS A 270 10.30 -7.49 -6.59
N HIS A 271 9.22 -7.36 -5.84
CA HIS A 271 7.92 -6.92 -6.33
C HIS A 271 7.64 -5.49 -5.91
N VAL A 272 6.95 -4.74 -6.78
CA VAL A 272 6.40 -3.42 -6.50
C VAL A 272 4.91 -3.43 -6.86
N ASP A 273 4.06 -3.12 -5.89
CA ASP A 273 2.59 -3.20 -6.01
C ASP A 273 2.14 -4.56 -6.58
N ASP A 274 2.68 -5.65 -6.02
CA ASP A 274 2.42 -7.04 -6.42
C ASP A 274 2.83 -7.43 -7.86
N CYS A 275 3.56 -6.57 -8.56
CA CYS A 275 4.19 -6.87 -9.84
C CYS A 275 5.68 -7.18 -9.64
N LEU A 276 6.19 -8.29 -10.19
CA LEU A 276 7.62 -8.57 -10.21
C LEU A 276 8.34 -7.52 -11.06
N VAL A 277 9.38 -6.88 -10.50
CA VAL A 277 10.11 -5.79 -11.17
C VAL A 277 11.52 -6.19 -11.53
N CYS A 278 12.17 -6.98 -10.70
CA CYS A 278 13.48 -7.55 -10.97
C CYS A 278 13.73 -8.79 -10.10
N SER A 279 14.70 -9.58 -10.51
CA SER A 279 15.40 -10.52 -9.63
C SER A 279 16.86 -10.08 -9.44
N TYR A 280 17.51 -10.58 -8.40
CA TYR A 280 18.92 -10.31 -8.12
C TYR A 280 19.60 -11.55 -7.55
N THR A 281 20.50 -12.18 -8.31
CA THR A 281 21.22 -13.38 -7.87
C THR A 281 22.06 -13.08 -6.65
N HIS A 282 22.02 -13.98 -5.66
CA HIS A 282 22.79 -13.83 -4.42
C HIS A 282 24.29 -13.79 -4.74
N ARG A 283 24.95 -12.68 -4.41
CA ARG A 283 26.42 -12.54 -4.47
C ARG A 283 27.09 -12.77 -3.11
N MET A 284 26.28 -12.80 -2.06
CA MET A 284 26.64 -13.12 -0.68
C MET A 284 25.56 -14.05 -0.12
N SER A 285 25.91 -14.87 0.87
CA SER A 285 24.95 -15.76 1.49
C SER A 285 23.82 -14.95 2.13
N PRO A 286 22.54 -15.24 1.83
CA PRO A 286 21.43 -14.58 2.50
C PRO A 286 21.43 -14.86 4.01
N ARG A 287 22.03 -15.98 4.44
CA ARG A 287 22.13 -16.38 5.85
C ARG A 287 23.04 -15.49 6.68
N ASP A 288 23.87 -14.66 6.05
CA ASP A 288 24.74 -13.71 6.74
C ASP A 288 24.07 -12.33 6.87
N ILE A 289 22.91 -12.13 6.21
CA ILE A 289 22.21 -10.85 6.19
C ILE A 289 21.51 -10.63 7.53
N ASN A 290 22.05 -9.73 8.35
CA ASN A 290 21.63 -9.56 9.75
C ASN A 290 21.03 -8.18 10.04
N LYS A 291 21.03 -7.25 9.07
CA LYS A 291 20.54 -5.89 9.27
C LYS A 291 19.97 -5.30 8.00
N LEU A 292 18.97 -4.45 8.17
CA LEU A 292 18.27 -3.69 7.15
C LEU A 292 18.52 -2.19 7.39
N SER A 293 18.75 -1.42 6.32
CA SER A 293 18.58 0.04 6.37
C SER A 293 17.72 0.55 5.23
N ILE A 294 16.93 1.58 5.48
CA ILE A 294 16.14 2.29 4.48
C ILE A 294 16.36 3.79 4.64
N ASP A 295 16.75 4.45 3.55
CA ASP A 295 17.11 5.87 3.57
C ASP A 295 16.71 6.60 2.27
N GLY A 296 16.73 7.94 2.32
CA GLY A 296 16.56 8.84 1.18
C GLY A 296 15.19 9.51 1.11
N ASP A 297 14.72 9.76 -0.10
CA ASP A 297 13.54 10.58 -0.38
C ASP A 297 12.20 9.83 -0.26
N ILE A 298 12.08 9.05 0.81
CA ILE A 298 10.94 8.21 1.15
C ILE A 298 10.35 8.64 2.50
N GLU A 299 9.04 8.52 2.63
CA GLU A 299 8.35 8.50 3.92
C GLU A 299 7.87 7.07 4.16
N LEU A 300 8.39 6.42 5.20
CA LEU A 300 8.04 5.05 5.52
C LEU A 300 6.68 4.97 6.22
N GLN A 301 5.89 3.98 5.81
CA GLN A 301 4.53 3.74 6.31
C GLN A 301 4.39 2.37 6.98
N GLY A 302 5.14 1.37 6.52
CA GLY A 302 5.16 0.03 7.12
C GLY A 302 6.47 -0.69 6.80
N VAL A 303 6.97 -1.47 7.74
CA VAL A 303 8.12 -2.37 7.56
C VAL A 303 7.82 -3.65 8.34
N HIS A 304 7.71 -4.78 7.63
CA HIS A 304 7.35 -6.06 8.21
C HIS A 304 8.22 -7.17 7.63
N LEU A 305 8.83 -7.96 8.51
CA LEU A 305 9.60 -9.15 8.14
C LEU A 305 8.77 -10.39 8.48
N LYS A 306 8.67 -11.34 7.53
CA LYS A 306 7.98 -12.63 7.69
C LYS A 306 8.87 -13.77 7.22
#